data_AF-A0A0Q1F9X1-F1
#
_entry.id   AF-A0A0Q1F9X1-F1
#
_cell.length_a   1.000
_cell.length_b   1.000
_cell.length_c   1.000
_cell.angle_alpha   90.00
_cell.angle_beta   90.00
_cell.angle_gamma   90.00
#
_symmetry.space_group_name_H-M   'P 1'
#
loop_
_entity.id
_entity.type
_entity.pdbx_description
1 polymer ?
#
loop_
_entity_poly.entity_id
_entity_poly.type
_entity_poly.pdbx_seq_one_letter_code
_entity_poly.pdbx_strand_id
1 'polypeptide(L)'
;MKIEKDRIKIGTIVARTGLPEREVRAFAQEYDELLSYRQLGRVKLYTESAVGTIADIARLTGEGKDHASILREMGGGTGKRRRQEAVRRAPARPAPAPGTPASQPVLSPGISPAAAAEMTACFELQLKRLHARVETQEKALLAAHNDLLKERSTINRIIGATGEQAAITEEWITYFDARLRAIEDGQQDQVLLMKEWIEYFEEELRLLQRPLHKRLHDRIR
;
A
#
# COMPACT_ATOMS: atom_id res chain seq x y z
N MET A 1 23.80 3.03 0.36
CA MET A 1 22.36 3.21 0.69
C MET A 1 21.88 1.95 1.38
N LYS A 2 21.53 2.02 2.68
CA LYS A 2 20.95 0.86 3.38
C LYS A 2 19.47 0.80 2.97
N ILE A 3 19.09 -0.26 2.26
CA ILE A 3 17.71 -0.57 1.94
C ILE A 3 16.97 -0.68 3.28
N GLU A 4 16.00 0.21 3.54
CA GLU A 4 15.13 0.18 4.72
C GLU A 4 14.26 -1.09 4.64
N LYS A 5 14.84 -2.25 4.99
CA LYS A 5 14.22 -3.58 4.92
C LYS A 5 13.10 -3.81 5.94
N ASP A 6 12.85 -2.85 6.82
CA ASP A 6 12.07 -3.09 8.04
C ASP A 6 10.66 -2.50 7.99
N ARG A 7 10.19 -2.06 6.82
CA ARG A 7 8.86 -1.43 6.68
C ARG A 7 7.84 -2.38 6.07
N ILE A 8 6.90 -2.78 6.90
CA ILE A 8 5.86 -3.77 6.60
C ILE A 8 4.47 -3.13 6.63
N LYS A 9 3.56 -3.67 5.80
CA LYS A 9 2.15 -3.25 5.77
C LYS A 9 1.36 -4.03 6.81
N ILE A 10 0.18 -3.51 7.19
CA ILE A 10 -0.76 -4.18 8.11
C ILE A 10 -1.06 -5.62 7.67
N GLY A 11 -1.26 -5.87 6.37
CA GLY A 11 -1.48 -7.23 5.86
C GLY A 11 -0.32 -8.20 6.15
N THR A 12 0.92 -7.71 6.17
CA THR A 12 2.09 -8.51 6.54
C THR A 12 2.18 -8.74 8.05
N ILE A 13 1.69 -7.79 8.86
CA ILE A 13 1.56 -7.95 10.32
C ILE A 13 0.53 -9.04 10.63
N VAL A 14 -0.65 -8.98 10.00
CA VAL A 14 -1.72 -9.98 10.11
C VAL A 14 -1.21 -11.39 9.81
N ALA A 15 -0.49 -11.55 8.70
CA ALA A 15 0.09 -12.84 8.32
C ALA A 15 1.11 -13.38 9.34
N ARG A 16 1.77 -12.51 10.11
CA ARG A 16 2.78 -12.89 11.11
C ARG A 16 2.23 -13.07 12.52
N THR A 17 1.20 -12.31 12.90
CA THR A 17 0.58 -12.42 14.23
C THR A 17 -0.55 -13.45 14.27
N GLY A 18 -1.13 -13.82 13.12
CA GLY A 18 -2.27 -14.73 13.05
C GLY A 18 -3.58 -14.13 13.55
N LEU A 19 -3.60 -12.83 13.85
CA LEU A 19 -4.77 -12.09 14.32
C LEU A 19 -5.62 -11.60 13.14
N PRO A 20 -6.95 -11.51 13.28
CA PRO A 20 -7.80 -11.01 12.21
C PRO A 20 -7.49 -9.53 11.93
N GLU A 21 -7.53 -9.14 10.65
CA GLU A 21 -7.13 -7.80 10.20
C GLU A 21 -7.91 -6.67 10.88
N ARG A 22 -9.16 -6.94 11.29
CA ARG A 22 -10.01 -5.97 12.01
C ARG A 22 -9.44 -5.64 13.39
N GLU A 23 -8.97 -6.63 14.13
CA GLU A 23 -8.36 -6.45 15.46
C GLU A 23 -7.01 -5.76 15.35
N VAL A 24 -6.19 -6.15 14.38
CA VAL A 24 -4.89 -5.51 14.14
C VAL A 24 -5.07 -4.03 13.76
N ARG A 25 -6.09 -3.68 12.96
CA ARG A 25 -6.41 -2.27 12.66
C ARG A 25 -6.95 -1.52 13.87
N ALA A 26 -7.77 -2.16 14.70
CA ALA A 26 -8.27 -1.56 15.94
C ALA A 26 -7.12 -1.26 16.90
N PHE A 27 -6.26 -2.24 17.18
CA PHE A 27 -5.07 -2.05 18.00
C PHE A 27 -4.11 -1.02 17.41
N ALA A 28 -3.95 -0.97 16.09
CA ALA A 28 -3.12 0.04 15.45
C ALA A 28 -3.70 1.47 15.50
N GLN A 29 -5.00 1.63 15.74
CA GLN A 29 -5.64 2.93 15.96
C GLN A 29 -5.64 3.30 17.43
N GLU A 30 -5.93 2.34 18.30
CA GLU A 30 -6.05 2.54 19.75
C GLU A 30 -4.68 2.73 20.42
N TYR A 31 -3.65 2.06 19.90
CA TYR A 31 -2.28 2.11 20.42
C TYR A 31 -1.32 2.76 19.40
N ASP A 32 -1.77 3.80 18.68
CA ASP A 32 -0.95 4.53 17.69
C ASP A 32 0.34 5.11 18.30
N GLU A 33 0.36 5.38 19.61
CA GLU A 33 1.52 5.90 20.36
C GLU A 33 2.62 4.85 20.61
N LEU A 34 2.27 3.56 20.67
CA LEU A 34 3.22 2.46 20.92
C LEU A 34 3.88 1.96 19.62
N LEU A 35 3.32 2.29 18.46
CA LEU A 35 3.73 1.75 17.18
C LEU A 35 4.59 2.74 16.42
N SER A 36 5.80 2.31 16.06
CA SER A 36 6.65 3.08 15.15
C SER A 36 6.18 2.91 13.70
N TYR A 37 5.58 3.96 13.13
CA TYR A 37 5.13 3.96 11.73
C TYR A 37 5.63 5.17 10.94
N ARG A 38 5.72 4.99 9.62
CA ARG A 38 5.92 6.07 8.63
C ARG A 38 4.70 6.12 7.73
N GLN A 39 4.04 7.26 7.72
CA GLN A 39 2.92 7.51 6.83
C GLN A 39 3.44 7.92 5.44
N LEU A 40 3.03 7.17 4.41
CA LEU A 40 3.23 7.52 3.00
C LEU A 40 1.85 7.75 2.37
N GLY A 41 1.45 9.01 2.29
CA GLY A 41 0.12 9.40 1.81
C GLY A 41 -0.99 8.80 2.68
N ARG A 42 -1.82 7.92 2.10
CA ARG A 42 -2.94 7.25 2.77
C ARG A 42 -2.56 5.92 3.46
N VAL A 43 -1.31 5.47 3.32
CA VAL A 43 -0.87 4.16 3.82
C VAL A 43 0.12 4.34 4.96
N LYS A 44 -0.16 3.71 6.11
CA LYS A 44 0.78 3.59 7.24
C LYS A 44 1.68 2.37 7.03
N LEU A 45 2.99 2.58 7.02
CA LEU A 45 4.00 1.51 7.01
C LEU A 45 4.59 1.38 8.41
N TYR A 46 4.56 0.18 8.96
CA TYR A 46 5.01 -0.09 10.32
C TYR A 46 6.39 -0.72 10.31
N THR A 47 7.13 -0.57 11.40
CA THR A 47 8.40 -1.29 11.59
C THR A 47 8.16 -2.75 11.94
N GLU A 48 9.15 -3.62 11.73
CA GLU A 48 9.07 -5.03 12.16
C GLU A 48 8.83 -5.17 13.67
N SER A 49 9.32 -4.22 14.48
CA SER A 49 9.04 -4.16 15.92
C SER A 49 7.55 -4.05 16.26
N ALA A 50 6.74 -3.45 15.38
CA ALA A 50 5.29 -3.30 15.57
C ALA A 50 4.56 -4.66 15.58
N VAL A 51 5.11 -5.70 14.93
CA VAL A 51 4.55 -7.06 14.97
C VAL A 51 4.62 -7.62 16.39
N GLY A 52 5.77 -7.45 17.05
CA GLY A 52 5.96 -7.87 18.44
C GLY A 52 5.05 -7.09 19.38
N THR A 53 5.00 -5.77 19.23
CA THR A 53 4.15 -4.91 20.07
C THR A 53 2.67 -5.25 19.94
N ILE A 54 2.18 -5.54 18.72
CA ILE A 54 0.77 -5.92 18.49
C ILE A 54 0.46 -7.32 19.04
N ALA A 55 1.40 -8.27 18.93
CA ALA A 55 1.25 -9.58 19.54
C ALA A 55 1.21 -9.50 21.08
N ASP A 56 2.05 -8.65 21.67
CA ASP A 56 2.07 -8.40 23.11
C ASP A 56 0.78 -7.70 23.59
N ILE A 57 0.29 -6.72 22.84
CA ILE A 57 -1.02 -6.08 23.10
C ILE A 57 -2.12 -7.14 23.08
N ALA A 58 -2.19 -7.97 22.04
CA ALA A 58 -3.21 -9.01 21.94
C ALA A 58 -3.15 -10.02 23.10
N ARG A 59 -1.94 -10.37 23.56
CA ARG A 59 -1.78 -11.22 24.76
C ARG A 59 -2.30 -10.54 26.02
N LEU A 60 -1.92 -9.28 26.25
CA LEU A 60 -2.32 -8.52 27.44
C LEU A 60 -3.82 -8.20 27.46
N THR A 61 -4.44 -7.99 26.28
CA THR A 61 -5.89 -7.85 26.13
C THR A 61 -6.60 -9.19 26.40
N GLY A 62 -6.03 -10.31 25.97
CA GLY A 62 -6.52 -11.66 26.30
C GLY A 62 -6.43 -12.00 27.80
N GLU A 63 -5.48 -11.40 28.51
CA GLU A 63 -5.34 -11.47 29.98
C GLU A 63 -6.31 -10.54 30.73
N GLY A 64 -7.15 -9.76 30.01
CA GLY A 64 -8.17 -8.89 30.60
C GLY A 64 -7.62 -7.60 31.23
N LYS A 65 -6.39 -7.20 30.88
CA LYS A 65 -5.79 -5.95 31.38
C LYS A 65 -6.42 -4.73 30.70
N ASP A 66 -6.68 -3.69 31.49
CA ASP A 66 -7.23 -2.42 31.01
C ASP A 66 -6.24 -1.65 30.13
N HIS A 67 -6.76 -0.85 29.19
CA HIS A 67 -6.02 -0.11 28.17
C HIS A 67 -4.87 0.73 28.76
N ALA A 68 -5.12 1.40 29.90
CA ALA A 68 -4.12 2.22 30.60
C ALA A 68 -3.00 1.39 31.27
N SER A 69 -3.28 0.13 31.63
CA SER A 69 -2.29 -0.79 32.22
C SER A 69 -1.34 -1.32 31.14
N ILE A 70 -1.86 -1.60 29.94
CA ILE A 70 -1.10 -2.05 28.78
C ILE A 70 -0.12 -0.96 28.30
N LEU A 71 -0.56 0.30 28.23
CA LEU A 71 0.31 1.44 27.89
C LEU A 71 1.46 1.62 28.90
N ARG A 72 1.21 1.37 30.19
CA ARG A 72 2.22 1.50 31.25
C ARG A 72 3.24 0.35 31.22
N GLU A 73 2.79 -0.85 30.90
CA GLU A 73 3.64 -2.05 30.81
C GLU A 73 4.51 -2.03 29.55
N MET A 74 3.97 -1.58 28.41
CA MET A 74 4.69 -1.50 27.14
C MET A 74 5.51 -0.20 26.96
N GLY A 75 5.08 0.92 27.55
CA GLY A 75 5.82 2.20 27.53
C GLY A 75 7.01 2.25 28.51
N GLY A 76 7.15 1.25 29.39
CA GLY A 76 8.15 1.22 30.46
C GLY A 76 9.52 0.62 30.09
N GLY A 77 9.69 0.05 28.90
CA GLY A 77 10.81 -0.84 28.62
C GLY A 77 11.49 -0.66 27.27
N THR A 78 12.22 0.44 27.07
CA THR A 78 13.54 0.56 26.39
C THR A 78 13.78 1.98 25.88
N GLY A 79 14.66 2.74 26.55
CA GLY A 79 15.17 4.01 25.99
C GLY A 79 15.43 5.16 26.97
N LYS A 80 16.31 4.98 27.96
CA LYS A 80 16.96 6.12 28.65
C LYS A 80 17.82 6.90 27.65
N ARG A 81 17.45 8.15 27.37
CA ARG A 81 18.29 9.38 27.29
C ARG A 81 17.70 10.41 26.31
N ARG A 82 16.79 11.24 26.81
CA ARG A 82 16.74 12.64 26.36
C ARG A 82 16.34 13.54 27.53
N ARG A 83 17.34 13.82 28.37
CA ARG A 83 17.63 15.12 28.98
C ARG A 83 16.40 16.05 29.07
N GLN A 84 15.55 15.81 30.06
CA GLN A 84 14.66 16.84 30.57
C GLN A 84 15.48 17.73 31.49
N GLU A 85 16.19 18.66 30.87
CA GLU A 85 16.79 19.80 31.54
C GLU A 85 16.03 21.04 31.03
N ALA A 86 15.51 21.80 31.99
CA ALA A 86 14.79 23.08 31.87
C ALA A 86 13.26 23.03 31.60
N VAL A 87 12.51 22.43 32.53
CA VAL A 87 11.30 23.12 33.03
C VAL A 87 11.76 24.03 34.17
N ARG A 88 12.28 25.21 33.83
CA ARG A 88 12.34 26.31 34.79
C ARG A 88 10.97 26.97 34.78
N ARG A 89 10.22 26.71 35.85
CA ARG A 89 9.13 27.56 36.34
C ARG A 89 9.59 29.01 36.26
N ALA A 90 8.92 29.82 35.44
CA ALA A 90 9.00 31.26 35.54
C ALA A 90 8.34 31.68 36.86
N PRO A 91 9.00 32.39 37.77
CA PRO A 91 8.33 33.03 38.90
C PRO A 91 7.44 34.17 38.37
N ALA A 92 6.25 34.27 38.96
CA ALA A 92 5.31 35.35 38.74
C ALA A 92 6.01 36.71 38.90
N ARG A 93 5.92 37.56 37.87
CA ARG A 93 6.38 38.94 37.90
C ARG A 93 5.36 39.77 38.71
N PRO A 94 5.77 40.57 39.70
CA PRO A 94 4.86 41.47 40.39
C PRO A 94 4.39 42.58 39.44
N ALA A 95 3.15 43.02 39.63
CA ALA A 95 2.51 44.09 38.87
C ALA A 95 3.30 45.41 38.99
N PRO A 96 3.47 46.19 37.91
CA PRO A 96 3.98 47.55 38.00
C PRO A 96 2.86 48.51 38.40
N ALA A 97 3.10 49.29 39.45
CA ALA A 97 2.29 50.44 39.84
C ALA A 97 2.46 51.60 38.82
N PRO A 98 1.50 52.53 38.75
CA PRO A 98 1.37 53.49 37.66
C PRO A 98 2.25 54.73 37.86
N GLY A 99 2.81 55.24 36.77
CA GLY A 99 3.25 56.63 36.66
C GLY A 99 4.73 56.84 36.33
N THR A 100 5.05 56.98 35.05
CA THR A 100 5.94 58.05 34.51
C THR A 100 5.88 58.03 32.97
N PRO A 101 6.02 59.19 32.30
CA PRO A 101 5.29 59.51 31.08
C PRO A 101 5.88 58.92 29.80
N ALA A 102 4.99 58.77 28.82
CA ALA A 102 5.27 58.43 27.44
C ALA A 102 6.36 59.33 26.85
N SER A 103 7.52 58.76 26.57
CA SER A 103 8.48 59.35 25.64
C SER A 103 7.96 59.13 24.22
N GLN A 104 7.59 60.22 23.57
CA GLN A 104 7.26 60.27 22.15
C GLN A 104 8.42 59.70 21.31
N PRO A 105 8.15 59.02 20.17
CA PRO A 105 9.21 58.61 19.26
C PRO A 105 9.76 59.85 18.55
N VAL A 106 10.89 60.33 19.06
CA VAL A 106 11.69 61.40 18.46
C VAL A 106 12.40 60.84 17.22
N LEU A 107 12.00 61.38 16.07
CA LEU A 107 12.79 61.65 14.85
C LEU A 107 13.54 60.49 14.19
N SER A 108 13.20 60.30 12.91
CA SER A 108 13.91 59.51 11.91
C SER A 108 15.43 59.56 12.10
N PRO A 109 16.14 58.43 12.13
CA PRO A 109 17.58 58.47 12.11
C PRO A 109 17.99 58.93 10.70
N GLY A 110 18.65 60.08 10.62
CA GLY A 110 19.45 60.42 9.45
C GLY A 110 20.50 59.33 9.30
N ILE A 111 20.22 58.33 8.46
CA ILE A 111 21.19 57.30 8.11
C ILE A 111 22.34 58.03 7.43
N SER A 112 23.49 58.07 8.09
CA SER A 112 24.72 58.58 7.47
C SER A 112 24.90 57.88 6.11
N PRO A 113 25.31 58.58 5.04
CA PRO A 113 25.51 57.96 3.73
C PRO A 113 26.45 56.73 3.79
N ALA A 114 27.38 56.70 4.75
CA ALA A 114 28.21 55.53 5.03
C ALA A 114 27.42 54.34 5.62
N ALA A 115 26.51 54.59 6.56
CA ALA A 115 25.63 53.55 7.13
C ALA A 115 24.62 53.02 6.10
N ALA A 116 24.17 53.86 5.16
CA ALA A 116 23.34 53.43 4.04
C ALA A 116 24.13 52.57 3.04
N ALA A 117 25.40 52.91 2.77
CA ALA A 117 26.29 52.11 1.93
C ALA A 117 26.62 50.73 2.55
N GLU A 118 26.87 50.67 3.85
CA GLU A 118 27.10 49.40 4.56
C GLU A 118 25.84 48.51 4.58
N MET A 119 24.67 49.13 4.78
CA MET A 119 23.39 48.40 4.77
C MET A 119 23.05 47.86 3.38
N THR A 120 23.29 48.64 2.32
CA THR A 120 23.10 48.19 0.94
C THR A 120 24.07 47.06 0.58
N ALA A 121 25.35 47.15 0.98
CA ALA A 121 26.30 46.05 0.80
C ALA A 121 25.87 44.77 1.54
N CYS A 122 25.34 44.90 2.77
CA CYS A 122 24.77 43.77 3.51
C CYS A 122 23.59 43.13 2.77
N PHE A 123 22.67 43.94 2.23
CA PHE A 123 21.52 43.45 1.47
C PHE A 123 21.93 42.80 0.15
N GLU A 124 22.90 43.35 -0.57
CA GLU A 124 23.44 42.72 -1.79
C GLU A 124 24.04 41.35 -1.49
N LEU A 125 24.76 41.21 -0.38
CA LEU A 125 25.33 39.93 0.03
C LEU A 125 24.23 38.92 0.43
N GLN A 126 23.19 39.38 1.11
CA GLN A 126 22.01 38.56 1.41
C GLN A 126 21.28 38.11 0.13
N LEU A 127 21.07 39.01 -0.83
CA LEU A 127 20.45 38.70 -2.11
C LEU A 127 21.27 37.68 -2.90
N LYS A 128 22.60 37.85 -2.98
CA LYS A 128 23.50 36.88 -3.62
C LYS A 128 23.41 35.49 -2.98
N ARG A 129 23.35 35.44 -1.65
CA ARG A 129 23.21 34.17 -0.92
C ARG A 129 21.86 33.51 -1.17
N LEU A 130 20.78 34.29 -1.19
CA LEU A 130 19.44 33.78 -1.49
C LEU A 130 19.35 33.28 -2.93
N HIS A 131 19.90 34.03 -3.89
CA HIS A 131 19.96 33.64 -5.30
C HIS A 131 20.69 32.30 -5.48
N ALA A 132 21.90 32.17 -4.93
CA ALA A 132 22.66 30.92 -5.01
C ALA A 132 21.91 29.74 -4.38
N ARG A 133 21.15 29.98 -3.30
CA ARG A 133 20.31 28.94 -2.67
C ARG A 133 19.16 28.54 -3.58
N VAL A 134 18.47 29.51 -4.20
CA VAL A 134 17.38 29.24 -5.14
C VAL A 134 17.88 28.47 -6.36
N GLU A 135 18.98 28.89 -6.98
CA GLU A 135 19.56 28.18 -8.12
C GLU A 135 19.94 26.74 -7.77
N THR A 136 20.46 26.52 -6.56
CA THR A 136 20.77 25.17 -6.08
C THR A 136 19.51 24.33 -5.90
N GLN A 137 18.44 24.93 -5.35
CA GLN A 137 17.15 24.26 -5.19
C GLN A 137 16.49 23.95 -6.54
N GLU A 138 16.52 24.89 -7.49
CA GLU A 138 16.00 24.68 -8.84
C GLU A 138 16.73 23.55 -9.56
N LYS A 139 18.06 23.51 -9.48
CA LYS A 139 18.85 22.40 -10.03
C LYS A 139 18.51 21.06 -9.38
N ALA A 140 18.33 21.03 -8.06
CA ALA A 140 17.94 19.82 -7.35
C ALA A 140 16.53 19.35 -7.73
N LEU A 141 15.59 20.28 -7.89
CA LEU A 141 14.22 19.98 -8.34
C LEU A 141 14.20 19.46 -9.77
N LEU A 142 14.97 20.06 -10.68
CA LEU A 142 15.09 19.58 -12.06
C LEU A 142 15.71 18.19 -12.13
N ALA A 143 16.76 17.92 -11.34
CA ALA A 143 17.35 16.59 -11.24
C ALA A 143 16.33 15.55 -10.74
N ALA A 144 15.63 15.86 -9.65
CA ALA A 144 14.58 14.98 -9.12
C ALA A 144 13.44 14.75 -10.12
N HIS A 145 13.01 15.78 -10.83
CA HIS A 145 11.99 15.67 -11.87
C HIS A 145 12.43 14.75 -13.02
N ASN A 146 13.66 14.90 -13.49
CA ASN A 146 14.22 14.06 -14.54
C ASN A 146 14.34 12.60 -14.10
N ASP A 147 14.69 12.35 -12.83
CA ASP A 147 14.76 10.98 -12.31
C ASP A 147 13.37 10.35 -12.20
N LEU A 148 12.36 11.10 -11.75
CA LEU A 148 10.96 10.65 -11.78
C LEU A 148 10.47 10.35 -13.20
N LEU A 149 10.86 11.14 -14.20
CA LEU A 149 10.52 10.86 -15.60
C LEU A 149 11.16 9.55 -16.10
N LYS A 150 12.41 9.27 -15.71
CA LYS A 150 13.07 7.99 -16.03
C LYS A 150 12.38 6.81 -15.35
N GLU A 151 12.06 6.94 -14.07
CA GLU A 151 11.29 5.91 -13.35
C GLU A 151 9.93 5.66 -14.00
N ARG A 152 9.20 6.73 -14.34
CA ARG A 152 7.93 6.65 -15.08
C ARG A 152 8.10 5.95 -16.42
N SER A 153 9.15 6.27 -17.18
CA SER A 153 9.40 5.63 -18.48
C SER A 153 9.68 4.13 -18.34
N THR A 154 10.39 3.74 -17.27
CA THR A 154 10.68 2.32 -16.97
C THR A 154 9.40 1.57 -16.62
N ILE A 155 8.57 2.16 -15.76
CA ILE A 155 7.27 1.59 -15.39
C ILE A 155 6.37 1.44 -16.62
N ASN A 156 6.26 2.47 -17.45
CA ASN A 156 5.44 2.42 -18.67
C ASN A 156 5.93 1.33 -19.63
N ARG A 157 7.23 1.12 -19.75
CA ARG A 157 7.80 0.04 -20.56
C ARG A 157 7.40 -1.34 -20.02
N ILE A 158 7.47 -1.53 -18.69
CA ILE A 158 7.04 -2.77 -18.05
C ILE A 158 5.55 -2.99 -18.28
N ILE A 159 4.72 -1.97 -18.05
CA ILE A 159 3.26 -2.05 -18.28
C ILE A 159 2.96 -2.45 -19.72
N GLY A 160 3.63 -1.83 -20.70
CA GLY A 160 3.48 -2.19 -22.12
C GLY A 160 3.82 -3.65 -22.39
N ALA A 161 5.00 -4.11 -21.94
CA ALA A 161 5.41 -5.51 -22.11
C ALA A 161 4.47 -6.50 -21.42
N THR A 162 3.97 -6.17 -20.22
CA THR A 162 2.98 -7.02 -19.53
C THR A 162 1.62 -7.01 -20.23
N GLY A 163 1.25 -5.90 -20.86
CA GLY A 163 0.02 -5.80 -21.66
C GLY A 163 0.09 -6.67 -22.92
N GLU A 164 1.24 -6.69 -23.60
CA GLU A 164 1.48 -7.59 -24.73
C GLU A 164 1.40 -9.07 -24.32
N GLN A 165 2.01 -9.42 -23.17
CA GLN A 165 1.91 -10.78 -22.63
C GLN A 165 0.45 -11.14 -22.30
N ALA A 166 -0.31 -10.23 -21.70
CA ALA A 166 -1.72 -10.44 -21.40
C ALA A 166 -2.55 -10.69 -22.67
N ALA A 167 -2.32 -9.90 -23.73
CA ALA A 167 -3.00 -10.08 -25.01
C ALA A 167 -2.70 -11.46 -25.62
N ILE A 168 -1.43 -11.90 -25.60
CA ILE A 168 -1.06 -13.24 -26.06
C ILE A 168 -1.80 -14.30 -25.23
N THR A 169 -1.81 -14.19 -23.90
CA THR A 169 -2.53 -15.17 -23.06
C THR A 169 -4.03 -15.20 -23.33
N GLU A 170 -4.64 -14.06 -23.65
CA GLU A 170 -6.06 -13.98 -24.02
C GLU A 170 -6.35 -14.70 -25.34
N GLU A 171 -5.46 -14.55 -26.34
CA GLU A 171 -5.55 -15.31 -27.59
C GLU A 171 -5.43 -16.82 -27.35
N TRP A 172 -4.50 -17.25 -26.49
CA TRP A 172 -4.35 -18.67 -26.12
C TRP A 172 -5.59 -19.21 -25.40
N ILE A 173 -6.16 -18.46 -24.45
CA ILE A 173 -7.40 -18.84 -23.76
C ILE A 173 -8.51 -19.02 -24.79
N THR A 174 -8.67 -18.05 -25.69
CA THR A 174 -9.70 -18.10 -26.74
C THR A 174 -9.52 -19.32 -27.65
N TYR A 175 -8.28 -19.60 -28.07
CA TYR A 175 -7.95 -20.78 -28.87
C TYR A 175 -8.28 -22.09 -28.12
N PHE A 176 -7.87 -22.20 -26.85
CA PHE A 176 -8.11 -23.42 -26.08
C PHE A 176 -9.59 -23.62 -25.77
N ASP A 177 -10.35 -22.57 -25.47
CA ASP A 177 -11.80 -22.65 -25.28
C ASP A 177 -12.50 -23.14 -26.55
N ALA A 178 -12.13 -22.60 -27.72
CA ALA A 178 -12.66 -23.05 -29.00
C ALA A 178 -12.30 -24.53 -29.26
N ARG A 179 -11.06 -24.94 -28.93
CA ARG A 179 -10.61 -26.32 -29.10
C ARG A 179 -11.34 -27.29 -28.17
N LEU A 180 -11.59 -26.90 -26.93
CA LEU A 180 -12.32 -27.72 -25.96
C LEU A 180 -13.76 -27.92 -26.39
N ARG A 181 -14.46 -26.87 -26.85
CA ARG A 181 -15.81 -26.98 -27.39
C ARG A 181 -15.87 -27.94 -28.58
N ALA A 182 -14.94 -27.83 -29.52
CA ALA A 182 -14.89 -28.73 -30.67
C ALA A 182 -14.67 -30.21 -30.28
N ILE A 183 -13.93 -30.47 -29.20
CA ILE A 183 -13.77 -31.83 -28.66
C ILE A 183 -15.05 -32.31 -28.02
N GLU A 184 -15.72 -31.46 -27.24
CA GLU A 184 -17.00 -31.76 -26.61
C GLU A 184 -18.08 -32.09 -27.64
N ASP A 185 -18.22 -31.26 -28.68
CA ASP A 185 -19.15 -31.47 -29.79
C ASP A 185 -18.86 -32.82 -30.49
N GLY A 186 -17.58 -33.10 -30.79
CA GLY A 186 -17.19 -34.37 -31.39
C GLY A 186 -17.47 -35.60 -30.52
N GLN A 187 -17.36 -35.47 -29.18
CA GLN A 187 -17.75 -36.54 -28.26
C GLN A 187 -19.27 -36.73 -28.24
N GLN A 188 -20.05 -35.64 -28.26
CA GLN A 188 -21.51 -35.72 -28.32
C GLN A 188 -21.97 -36.40 -29.61
N ASP A 189 -21.36 -36.07 -30.76
CA ASP A 189 -21.64 -36.72 -32.05
C ASP A 189 -21.33 -38.22 -32.01
N GLN A 190 -20.20 -38.62 -31.40
CA GLN A 190 -19.87 -40.04 -31.22
C GLN A 190 -20.86 -40.77 -30.33
N VAL A 191 -21.34 -40.13 -29.26
CA VAL A 191 -22.36 -40.70 -28.38
C VAL A 191 -23.69 -40.87 -29.12
N LEU A 192 -24.08 -39.91 -29.95
CA LEU A 192 -25.29 -40.00 -30.78
C LEU A 192 -25.16 -41.15 -31.78
N LEU A 193 -24.05 -41.22 -32.52
CA LEU A 193 -23.77 -42.31 -33.44
C LEU A 193 -23.84 -43.67 -32.71
N MET A 194 -23.18 -43.79 -31.56
CA MET A 194 -23.18 -45.04 -30.79
C MET A 194 -24.59 -45.43 -30.33
N LYS A 195 -25.45 -44.47 -29.97
CA LYS A 195 -26.86 -44.73 -29.66
C LYS A 195 -27.61 -45.27 -30.87
N GLU A 196 -27.46 -44.66 -32.05
CA GLU A 196 -28.09 -45.14 -33.28
C GLU A 196 -27.67 -46.58 -33.60
N TRP A 197 -26.38 -46.92 -33.45
CA TRP A 197 -25.90 -48.28 -33.62
C TRP A 197 -26.48 -49.24 -32.59
N ILE A 198 -26.56 -48.84 -31.31
CA ILE A 198 -27.18 -49.66 -30.26
C ILE A 198 -28.65 -49.92 -30.60
N GLU A 199 -29.40 -48.89 -31.00
CA GLU A 199 -30.82 -49.01 -31.40
C GLU A 199 -30.98 -49.97 -32.59
N TYR A 200 -30.15 -49.82 -33.62
CA TYR A 200 -30.11 -50.73 -34.77
C TYR A 200 -29.82 -52.18 -34.34
N PHE A 201 -28.79 -52.40 -33.52
CA PHE A 201 -28.43 -53.74 -33.06
C PHE A 201 -29.51 -54.35 -32.15
N GLU A 202 -30.15 -53.56 -31.30
CA GLU A 202 -31.27 -54.02 -30.48
C GLU A 202 -32.45 -54.47 -31.36
N GLU A 203 -32.74 -53.74 -32.44
CA GLU A 203 -33.80 -54.10 -33.39
C GLU A 203 -33.46 -55.38 -34.17
N GLU A 204 -32.24 -55.50 -34.68
CA GLU A 204 -31.76 -56.72 -35.33
C GLU A 204 -31.78 -57.94 -34.39
N LEU A 205 -31.34 -57.76 -33.14
CA LEU A 205 -31.42 -58.80 -32.12
C LEU A 205 -32.86 -59.20 -31.82
N ARG A 206 -33.81 -58.24 -31.74
CA ARG A 206 -35.24 -58.55 -31.59
C ARG A 206 -35.78 -59.36 -32.76
N LEU A 207 -35.36 -59.08 -34.00
CA LEU A 207 -35.72 -59.89 -35.17
C LEU A 207 -35.13 -61.30 -35.09
N LEU A 208 -33.85 -61.41 -34.70
CA LEU A 208 -33.14 -62.67 -34.52
C LEU A 208 -33.62 -63.51 -33.32
N GLN A 209 -34.31 -62.92 -32.35
CA GLN A 209 -34.92 -63.65 -31.25
C GLN A 209 -36.31 -64.23 -31.62
N ARG A 210 -36.94 -63.77 -32.71
CA ARG A 210 -38.23 -64.35 -33.18
C ARG A 210 -38.02 -65.77 -33.71
N PRO A 211 -38.93 -66.71 -33.52
CA PRO A 211 -38.77 -68.06 -34.07
C PRO A 211 -38.78 -68.06 -35.62
N LEU A 212 -37.97 -68.94 -36.24
CA LEU A 212 -37.70 -68.97 -37.69
C LEU A 212 -38.95 -68.97 -38.58
N HIS A 213 -40.00 -69.67 -38.17
CA HIS A 213 -41.26 -69.76 -38.93
C HIS A 213 -41.98 -68.40 -39.05
N LYS A 214 -41.87 -67.52 -38.05
CA LYS A 214 -42.42 -66.15 -38.12
C LYS A 214 -41.60 -65.27 -39.07
N ARG A 215 -40.27 -65.44 -39.09
CA ARG A 215 -39.38 -64.68 -39.98
C ARG A 215 -39.57 -65.05 -41.45
N LEU A 216 -39.79 -66.33 -41.74
CA LEU A 216 -40.07 -66.81 -43.11
C LEU A 216 -41.44 -66.34 -43.61
N HIS A 217 -42.45 -66.30 -42.73
CA HIS A 217 -43.79 -65.82 -43.08
C HIS A 217 -43.81 -64.32 -43.42
N ASP A 218 -43.06 -63.48 -42.68
CA ASP A 218 -42.98 -62.03 -42.95
C ASP A 218 -42.16 -61.67 -44.20
N ARG A 219 -41.31 -62.59 -44.70
CA ARG A 219 -40.43 -62.34 -45.87
C ARG A 219 -41.04 -62.76 -47.21
N ILE A 220 -42.09 -63.58 -47.19
CA ILE A 220 -42.75 -64.15 -48.38
C ILE A 220 -44.00 -63.33 -48.78
N ARG A 221 -44.42 -62.37 -47.95
CA ARG A 221 -45.55 -61.46 -48.20
C ARG A 221 -45.05 -60.06 -48.56
#